data_AF-A0A5A9EAA1-F1
#
_entry.id   AF-A0A5A9EAA1-F1
#
_cell.length_a   1.000
_cell.length_b   1.000
_cell.length_c   1.000
_cell.angle_alpha   90.00
_cell.angle_beta   90.00
_cell.angle_gamma   90.00
#
_symmetry.space_group_name_H-M   'P 1'
#
loop_
_entity.id
_entity.type
_entity.pdbx_description
1 polymer ?
#
loop_
_entity_poly.entity_id
_entity_poly.type
_entity_poly.pdbx_seq_one_letter_code
_entity_poly.pdbx_strand_id
1 'polypeptide(L)'
;MNKIKPALYTSLILSTFLMIFSIMDGGIWLFPIVFTYSLAGNLAYGAPVSLLSDWLTRKLVKGKLFAAGFIHAFFGAITYFVIDGFAWFAVICAVIFFLIDEWLKRKKTPSPERERKRFYLTLVSVLSVVAIVMLAKNWISINDKGEIIKNRYLVPEGYEGTIVIFYGMPDRPSLEKDGEFSVIPVEIESLPTLMRTDIERYGIYQTSTEDRGYSINQNQYFYVDEEGKRTLLEGECIHHSGGGSVTGSDRKEIVYDTFQVTNSACSRDFSSKGNGRYSAQGREIGKYWLSLY
;
A
#
# COMPACT_ATOMS: atom_id res chain seq x y z
N MET A 1 -1.46 -18.09 34.96
CA MET A 1 -2.79 -17.44 34.86
C MET A 1 -3.37 -17.76 33.49
N ASN A 2 -4.67 -18.02 33.35
CA ASN A 2 -5.24 -18.39 32.05
C ASN A 2 -5.21 -17.19 31.05
N LYS A 3 -4.41 -17.30 29.99
CA LYS A 3 -4.25 -16.28 28.93
C LYS A 3 -5.27 -16.40 27.78
N ILE A 4 -6.13 -17.42 27.83
CA ILE A 4 -7.20 -17.62 26.83
C ILE A 4 -8.24 -16.51 26.93
N LYS A 5 -8.58 -16.03 28.14
CA LYS A 5 -9.57 -14.96 28.31
C LYS A 5 -9.11 -13.62 27.69
N PRO A 6 -7.88 -13.13 27.98
CA PRO A 6 -7.33 -11.98 27.27
C PRO A 6 -7.32 -12.16 25.75
N ALA A 7 -6.88 -13.32 25.25
CA ALA A 7 -6.84 -13.60 23.82
C ALA A 7 -8.24 -13.50 23.18
N LEU A 8 -9.24 -14.11 23.79
CA LEU A 8 -10.61 -14.12 23.30
C LEU A 8 -11.25 -12.73 23.30
N TYR A 9 -11.10 -11.98 24.40
CA TYR A 9 -11.65 -10.62 24.48
C TYR A 9 -10.93 -9.65 23.53
N THR A 10 -9.61 -9.76 23.37
CA THR A 10 -8.84 -8.94 22.43
C THR A 10 -9.34 -9.16 21.00
N SER A 11 -9.50 -10.43 20.62
CA SER A 11 -9.95 -10.83 19.29
C SER A 11 -11.38 -10.38 19.01
N LEU A 12 -12.27 -10.53 20.01
CA LEU A 12 -13.65 -10.06 19.90
C LEU A 12 -13.73 -8.54 19.73
N ILE A 13 -13.01 -7.77 20.57
CA ILE A 13 -13.02 -6.31 20.52
C ILE A 13 -12.52 -5.80 19.15
N LEU A 14 -11.39 -6.34 18.67
CA LEU A 14 -10.84 -5.92 17.38
C LEU A 14 -11.81 -6.25 16.23
N SER A 15 -12.37 -7.46 16.23
CA SER A 15 -13.28 -7.91 15.17
C SER A 15 -14.58 -7.12 15.16
N THR A 16 -15.17 -6.87 16.32
CA THR A 16 -16.37 -6.02 16.43
C THR A 16 -16.08 -4.59 16.00
N PHE A 17 -14.94 -4.02 16.41
CA PHE A 17 -14.54 -2.67 16.00
C PHE A 17 -14.44 -2.56 14.47
N LEU A 18 -13.70 -3.45 13.82
CA LEU A 18 -13.55 -3.42 12.36
C LEU A 18 -14.84 -3.74 11.61
N MET A 19 -15.69 -4.60 12.17
CA MET A 19 -17.01 -4.90 11.59
C MET A 19 -17.88 -3.64 11.52
N ILE A 20 -17.84 -2.75 12.54
CA ILE A 20 -18.61 -1.50 12.53
C ILE A 20 -18.21 -0.62 11.33
N PHE A 21 -16.92 -0.48 11.06
CA PHE A 21 -16.44 0.25 9.87
C PHE A 21 -16.82 -0.46 8.58
N SER A 22 -16.66 -1.79 8.54
CA SER A 22 -16.98 -2.61 7.38
C SER A 22 -18.46 -2.49 6.97
N ILE A 23 -19.39 -2.40 7.93
CA ILE A 23 -20.81 -2.23 7.66
C ILE A 23 -21.09 -0.88 6.98
N MET A 24 -20.35 0.18 7.34
CA MET A 24 -20.50 1.49 6.69
C MET A 24 -20.14 1.44 5.20
N ASP A 25 -19.24 0.54 4.81
CA ASP A 25 -18.81 0.30 3.43
C ASP A 25 -19.53 -0.90 2.77
N GLY A 26 -20.58 -1.45 3.42
CA GLY A 26 -21.39 -2.54 2.88
C GLY A 26 -20.81 -3.96 3.01
N GLY A 27 -19.70 -4.14 3.74
CA GLY A 27 -19.06 -5.44 3.98
C GLY A 27 -19.50 -6.09 5.30
N ILE A 28 -20.15 -7.25 5.28
CA ILE A 28 -20.53 -7.99 6.50
C ILE A 28 -19.56 -9.15 6.82
N TRP A 29 -18.79 -9.61 5.82
CA TRP A 29 -17.95 -10.81 5.93
C TRP A 29 -16.60 -10.63 6.66
N LEU A 30 -16.22 -9.41 7.05
CA LEU A 30 -14.92 -9.16 7.69
C LEU A 30 -14.84 -9.70 9.12
N PHE A 31 -15.95 -9.76 9.86
CA PHE A 31 -15.94 -10.19 11.26
C PHE A 31 -15.35 -11.60 11.48
N PRO A 32 -15.87 -12.68 10.85
CA PRO A 32 -15.36 -14.04 11.10
C PRO A 32 -13.89 -14.20 10.68
N ILE A 33 -13.46 -13.49 9.63
CA ILE A 33 -12.08 -13.51 9.15
C ILE A 33 -11.15 -12.89 10.19
N VAL A 34 -11.41 -11.63 10.58
CA VAL A 34 -10.61 -10.92 11.57
C VAL A 34 -10.59 -11.67 12.89
N PHE A 35 -11.73 -12.23 13.32
CA PHE A 35 -11.83 -12.97 14.56
C PHE A 35 -10.93 -14.19 14.58
N THR A 36 -10.96 -15.01 13.53
CA THR A 36 -10.12 -16.22 13.45
C THR A 36 -8.63 -15.86 13.44
N TYR A 37 -8.22 -14.89 12.61
CA TYR A 37 -6.81 -14.49 12.52
C TYR A 37 -6.30 -13.84 13.81
N SER A 38 -7.08 -12.92 14.39
CA SER A 38 -6.70 -12.27 15.64
C SER A 38 -6.67 -13.26 16.81
N LEU A 39 -7.59 -14.22 16.86
CA LEU A 39 -7.59 -15.26 17.89
C LEU A 39 -6.38 -16.18 17.76
N ALA A 40 -6.09 -16.65 16.54
CA ALA A 40 -4.91 -17.46 16.27
C ALA A 40 -3.62 -16.72 16.66
N GLY A 41 -3.46 -15.46 16.22
CA GLY A 41 -2.29 -14.64 16.56
C GLY A 41 -2.17 -14.35 18.06
N ASN A 42 -3.28 -14.03 18.73
CA ASN A 42 -3.28 -13.78 20.17
C ASN A 42 -2.96 -15.03 20.99
N LEU A 43 -3.34 -16.23 20.53
CA LEU A 43 -2.98 -17.48 21.20
C LEU A 43 -1.54 -17.91 20.90
N ALA A 44 -1.11 -17.83 19.63
CA ALA A 44 0.20 -18.27 19.17
C ALA A 44 1.32 -17.30 19.55
N TYR A 45 1.04 -16.01 19.70
CA TYR A 45 2.04 -14.97 19.95
C TYR A 45 1.72 -14.10 21.17
N GLY A 46 0.51 -13.55 21.25
CA GLY A 46 0.12 -12.66 22.35
C GLY A 46 0.20 -13.30 23.74
N ALA A 47 -0.31 -14.53 23.87
CA ALA A 47 -0.29 -15.28 25.12
C ALA A 47 1.15 -15.66 25.56
N PRO A 48 2.03 -16.19 24.69
CA PRO A 48 3.45 -16.35 25.00
C PRO A 48 4.14 -15.06 25.44
N VAL A 49 3.95 -13.95 24.73
CA VAL A 49 4.51 -12.64 25.11
C VAL A 49 4.01 -12.21 26.49
N SER A 50 2.73 -12.42 26.79
CA SER A 50 2.16 -12.08 28.08
C SER A 50 2.68 -12.95 29.23
N LEU A 51 2.93 -14.25 28.98
CA LEU A 51 3.60 -15.14 29.94
C LEU A 51 5.05 -14.75 30.16
N LEU A 52 5.78 -14.41 29.10
CA LEU A 52 7.14 -13.91 29.17
C LEU A 52 7.21 -12.61 29.98
N SER A 53 6.28 -11.69 29.74
CA SER A 53 6.12 -10.46 30.51
C SER A 53 5.89 -10.73 32.00
N ASP A 54 4.99 -11.67 32.34
CA ASP A 54 4.77 -12.05 33.73
C ASP A 54 6.02 -12.66 34.37
N TRP A 55 6.76 -13.48 33.62
CA TRP A 55 7.99 -14.11 34.10
C TRP A 55 9.13 -13.09 34.33
N LEU A 56 9.34 -12.16 33.40
CA LEU A 56 10.34 -11.11 33.51
C LEU A 56 10.03 -10.13 34.65
N THR A 57 8.75 -9.81 34.85
CA THR A 57 8.33 -8.81 35.83
C THR A 57 8.03 -9.38 37.22
N ARG A 58 8.11 -10.70 37.42
CA ARG A 58 7.75 -11.36 38.70
C ARG A 58 8.52 -10.86 39.92
N LYS A 59 9.78 -10.45 39.74
CA LYS A 59 10.65 -9.95 40.82
C LYS A 59 10.57 -8.43 41.03
N LEU A 60 9.84 -7.71 40.18
CA LEU A 60 9.74 -6.26 40.23
C LEU A 60 8.63 -5.84 41.20
N VAL A 61 9.02 -5.27 42.35
CA VAL A 61 8.08 -4.79 43.37
C VAL A 61 7.50 -3.42 43.00
N LYS A 62 8.31 -2.56 42.37
CA LYS A 62 7.89 -1.23 41.86
C LYS A 62 8.01 -1.22 40.34
N GLY A 63 7.06 -0.60 39.65
CA GLY A 63 7.11 -0.43 38.19
C GLY A 63 6.74 -1.66 37.35
N LYS A 64 6.32 -2.78 37.97
CA LYS A 64 5.87 -4.00 37.29
C LYS A 64 4.93 -3.72 36.10
N LEU A 65 3.96 -2.84 36.32
CA LEU A 65 2.95 -2.46 35.33
C LEU A 65 3.57 -1.77 34.11
N PHE A 66 4.49 -0.83 34.32
CA PHE A 66 5.20 -0.13 33.25
C PHE A 66 6.08 -1.09 32.46
N ALA A 67 6.84 -1.95 33.15
CA ALA A 67 7.68 -2.94 32.51
C ALA A 67 6.84 -3.92 31.65
N ALA A 68 5.70 -4.37 32.17
CA ALA A 68 4.79 -5.26 31.42
C ALA A 68 4.22 -4.57 30.17
N GLY A 69 3.80 -3.30 30.29
CA GLY A 69 3.30 -2.52 29.16
C GLY A 69 4.38 -2.31 28.08
N PHE A 70 5.62 -2.01 28.49
CA PHE A 70 6.74 -1.85 27.58
C PHE A 70 7.06 -3.15 26.84
N ILE A 71 7.06 -4.30 27.52
CA ILE A 71 7.30 -5.60 26.89
C ILE A 71 6.24 -5.88 25.80
N HIS A 72 4.95 -5.65 26.08
CA HIS A 72 3.90 -5.84 25.08
C HIS A 72 4.04 -4.87 23.91
N ALA A 73 4.32 -3.59 24.18
CA ALA A 73 4.54 -2.60 23.13
C ALA A 73 5.75 -2.96 22.25
N PHE A 74 6.85 -3.41 22.85
CA PHE A 74 8.06 -3.83 22.15
C PHE A 74 7.82 -5.06 21.26
N PHE A 75 7.24 -6.13 21.80
CA PHE A 75 6.95 -7.34 21.01
C PHE A 75 5.85 -7.11 19.98
N GLY A 76 4.92 -6.18 20.22
CA GLY A 76 3.99 -5.69 19.21
C GLY A 76 4.75 -4.97 18.08
N ALA A 77 5.64 -4.04 18.42
CA ALA A 77 6.40 -3.27 17.45
C ALA A 77 7.34 -4.13 16.59
N ILE A 78 7.96 -5.18 17.16
CA ILE A 78 8.82 -6.11 16.40
C ILE A 78 8.08 -6.72 15.20
N THR A 79 6.76 -6.91 15.30
CA THR A 79 6.00 -7.50 14.18
C THR A 79 6.04 -6.65 12.91
N TYR A 80 6.35 -5.34 13.00
CA TYR A 80 6.59 -4.50 11.82
C TYR A 80 7.68 -5.03 10.89
N PHE A 81 8.69 -5.72 11.43
CA PHE A 81 9.77 -6.30 10.62
C PHE A 81 9.39 -7.62 9.95
N VAL A 82 8.23 -8.20 10.28
CA VAL A 82 7.84 -9.55 9.83
C VAL A 82 6.59 -9.53 8.95
N ILE A 83 5.59 -8.71 9.30
CA ILE A 83 4.25 -8.75 8.68
C ILE A 83 3.83 -7.43 8.02
N ASP A 84 4.79 -6.53 7.80
CA ASP A 84 4.67 -5.25 7.07
C ASP A 84 3.31 -4.55 7.23
N GLY A 85 2.50 -4.45 6.16
CA GLY A 85 1.23 -3.73 6.11
C GLY A 85 0.15 -4.22 7.09
N PHE A 86 0.32 -5.38 7.73
CA PHE A 86 -0.59 -5.90 8.76
C PHE A 86 -0.09 -5.69 10.20
N ALA A 87 1.13 -5.18 10.39
CA ALA A 87 1.74 -5.01 11.71
C ALA A 87 0.94 -4.06 12.63
N TRP A 88 0.20 -3.12 12.06
CA TRP A 88 -0.65 -2.22 12.84
C TRP A 88 -1.73 -2.97 13.62
N PHE A 89 -2.31 -4.02 13.06
CA PHE A 89 -3.25 -4.88 13.78
C PHE A 89 -2.59 -5.62 14.94
N ALA A 90 -1.36 -6.09 14.75
CA ALA A 90 -0.60 -6.78 15.79
C ALA A 90 -0.24 -5.85 16.96
N VAL A 91 0.11 -4.60 16.68
CA VAL A 91 0.35 -3.60 17.74
C VAL A 91 -0.94 -3.28 18.50
N ILE A 92 -2.05 -3.08 17.80
CA ILE A 92 -3.36 -2.84 18.44
C ILE A 92 -3.73 -4.03 19.33
N CYS A 93 -3.59 -5.26 18.81
CA CYS A 93 -3.78 -6.49 19.59
C CYS A 93 -2.88 -6.51 20.83
N ALA A 94 -1.59 -6.20 20.72
CA ALA A 94 -0.67 -6.21 21.85
C ALA A 94 -1.09 -5.24 22.97
N VAL A 95 -1.53 -4.03 22.59
CA VAL A 95 -2.03 -3.03 23.55
C VAL A 95 -3.32 -3.50 24.20
N ILE A 96 -4.33 -3.91 23.42
CA ILE A 96 -5.62 -4.38 23.95
C ILE A 96 -5.41 -5.60 24.85
N PHE A 97 -4.57 -6.56 24.44
CA PHE A 97 -4.26 -7.76 25.20
C PHE A 97 -3.65 -7.42 26.54
N PHE A 98 -2.64 -6.53 26.57
CA PHE A 98 -2.03 -6.05 27.80
C PHE A 98 -3.08 -5.45 28.75
N LEU A 99 -3.94 -4.58 28.24
CA LEU A 99 -4.96 -3.91 29.05
C LEU A 99 -5.96 -4.89 29.65
N ILE A 100 -6.42 -5.87 28.86
CA ILE A 100 -7.38 -6.87 29.32
C ILE A 100 -6.73 -7.82 30.31
N ASP A 101 -5.52 -8.29 30.04
CA ASP A 101 -4.79 -9.19 30.94
C ASP A 101 -4.56 -8.51 32.30
N GLU A 102 -4.15 -7.24 32.30
CA GLU A 102 -3.95 -6.48 33.52
C GLU A 102 -5.27 -6.14 34.24
N TRP A 103 -6.32 -5.81 33.51
CA TRP A 103 -7.65 -5.58 34.09
C TRP A 103 -8.20 -6.85 34.75
N LEU A 104 -8.02 -8.02 34.12
CA LEU A 104 -8.42 -9.30 34.69
C LEU A 104 -7.60 -9.70 35.91
N LYS A 105 -6.31 -9.35 35.98
CA LYS A 105 -5.47 -9.51 37.19
C LYS A 105 -6.01 -8.67 38.34
N ARG A 106 -6.36 -7.42 38.07
CA ARG A 106 -6.88 -6.47 39.06
C ARG A 106 -8.24 -6.84 39.61
N LYS A 107 -9.14 -7.42 38.80
CA LYS A 107 -10.43 -7.92 39.32
C LYS A 107 -10.27 -8.95 40.44
N LYS A 108 -9.15 -9.67 40.48
CA LYS A 108 -8.87 -10.66 41.54
C LYS A 108 -8.24 -10.05 42.79
N THR A 109 -7.79 -8.80 42.74
CA THR A 109 -7.12 -8.09 43.84
C THR A 109 -7.62 -6.65 43.88
N PRO A 110 -8.58 -6.31 44.76
CA PRO A 110 -9.08 -4.94 44.86
C PRO A 110 -7.91 -4.01 45.20
N SER A 111 -7.63 -3.09 44.29
CA SER A 111 -6.45 -2.22 44.35
C SER A 111 -6.85 -0.82 44.85
N PRO A 112 -6.00 -0.18 45.67
CA PRO A 112 -6.26 1.17 46.17
C PRO A 112 -6.24 2.20 45.04
N GLU A 113 -6.87 3.37 45.25
CA GLU A 113 -7.03 4.43 44.26
C GLU A 113 -5.71 4.87 43.59
N ARG A 114 -4.60 4.79 44.32
CA ARG A 114 -3.23 5.08 43.83
C ARG A 114 -2.80 4.16 42.67
N GLU A 115 -3.24 2.90 42.67
CA GLU A 115 -2.95 1.96 41.58
C GLU A 115 -3.83 2.16 40.34
N ARG A 116 -5.01 2.77 40.51
CA ARG A 116 -5.86 3.21 39.41
C ARG A 116 -5.20 4.36 38.64
N LYS A 117 -4.65 5.36 39.34
CA LYS A 117 -3.88 6.44 38.71
C LYS A 117 -2.66 5.92 37.95
N ARG A 118 -1.92 4.95 38.51
CA ARG A 118 -0.77 4.31 37.83
C ARG A 118 -1.18 3.54 36.57
N PHE A 119 -2.36 2.93 36.56
CA PHE A 119 -2.89 2.24 35.38
C PHE A 119 -3.13 3.20 34.22
N TYR A 120 -3.87 4.30 34.47
CA TYR A 120 -4.12 5.29 33.43
C TYR A 120 -2.83 5.97 32.95
N LEU A 121 -1.88 6.26 33.85
CA LEU A 121 -0.55 6.76 33.46
C LEU A 121 0.22 5.77 32.58
N THR A 122 0.15 4.47 32.88
CA THR A 122 0.80 3.45 32.05
C THR A 122 0.13 3.33 30.70
N LEU A 123 -1.22 3.38 30.66
CA LEU A 123 -1.99 3.39 29.42
C LEU A 123 -1.56 4.55 28.52
N VAL A 124 -1.56 5.78 29.05
CA VAL A 124 -1.13 6.97 28.31
C VAL A 124 0.32 6.83 27.84
N SER A 125 1.23 6.31 28.67
CA SER A 125 2.62 6.09 28.29
C SER A 125 2.77 5.08 27.17
N VAL A 126 2.10 3.93 27.25
CA VAL A 126 2.14 2.89 26.22
C VAL A 126 1.57 3.42 24.90
N LEU A 127 0.44 4.12 24.95
CA LEU A 127 -0.15 4.75 23.76
C LEU A 127 0.78 5.81 23.16
N SER A 128 1.47 6.60 23.99
CA SER A 128 2.44 7.60 23.53
C SER A 128 3.64 6.94 22.86
N VAL A 129 4.18 5.85 23.42
CA VAL A 129 5.28 5.09 22.80
C VAL A 129 4.85 4.51 21.45
N VAL A 130 3.66 3.91 21.40
CA VAL A 130 3.10 3.38 20.15
C VAL A 130 2.94 4.51 19.11
N ALA A 131 2.39 5.67 19.50
CA ALA A 131 2.25 6.82 18.62
C ALA A 131 3.60 7.36 18.13
N ILE A 132 4.62 7.43 19.00
CA ILE A 132 5.97 7.85 18.62
C ILE A 132 6.58 6.87 17.60
N VAL A 133 6.43 5.56 17.80
CA VAL A 133 6.90 4.55 16.85
C VAL A 133 6.18 4.69 15.50
N MET A 134 4.87 4.95 15.51
CA MET A 134 4.11 5.23 14.28
C MET A 134 4.62 6.49 13.57
N LEU A 135 4.83 7.58 14.32
CA LEU A 135 5.34 8.84 13.79
C LEU A 135 6.77 8.70 13.25
N ALA A 136 7.63 7.94 13.94
CA ALA A 136 8.99 7.67 13.48
C ALA A 136 9.01 6.89 12.16
N LYS A 137 8.14 5.87 12.00
CA LYS A 137 8.02 5.17 10.71
C LYS A 137 7.50 6.09 9.60
N ASN A 138 6.46 6.88 9.88
CA ASN A 138 5.95 7.82 8.88
C ASN A 138 7.02 8.86 8.52
N TRP A 139 7.81 9.35 9.47
CA TRP A 139 8.91 10.27 9.23
C TRP A 139 10.02 9.65 8.38
N ILE A 140 10.43 8.42 8.70
CA ILE A 140 11.43 7.67 7.91
C ILE A 140 10.89 7.40 6.50
N SER A 141 9.63 6.99 6.37
CA SER A 141 8.98 6.75 5.07
C SER A 141 8.80 8.03 4.24
N ILE A 142 8.58 9.18 4.87
CA ILE A 142 8.49 10.48 4.16
C ILE A 142 9.84 10.87 3.59
N ASN A 143 10.94 10.58 4.30
CA ASN A 143 12.29 10.91 3.85
C ASN A 143 12.88 9.89 2.85
N ASP A 144 12.30 8.69 2.77
CA ASP A 144 12.75 7.59 1.90
C ASP A 144 11.90 7.44 0.62
N LYS A 145 10.85 8.27 0.46
CA LYS A 145 10.23 8.45 -0.86
C LYS A 145 11.19 9.28 -1.70
N GLY A 146 11.97 8.60 -2.54
CA GLY A 146 12.69 9.26 -3.63
C GLY A 146 11.76 10.24 -4.36
N GLU A 147 12.33 11.32 -4.92
CA GLU A 147 11.56 12.32 -5.68
C GLU A 147 10.60 11.61 -6.63
N ILE A 148 9.29 11.79 -6.38
CA ILE A 148 8.26 11.21 -7.22
C ILE A 148 8.46 11.79 -8.62
N ILE A 149 8.65 10.91 -9.61
CA ILE A 149 8.91 11.34 -10.97
C ILE A 149 7.61 11.92 -11.53
N LYS A 150 7.62 13.20 -11.88
CA LYS A 150 6.54 13.86 -12.62
C LYS A 150 6.79 13.64 -14.10
N ASN A 151 5.83 13.07 -14.81
CA ASN A 151 5.97 12.77 -16.23
C ASN A 151 5.18 13.76 -17.10
N ARG A 152 5.75 14.11 -18.24
CA ARG A 152 5.08 14.83 -19.32
C ARG A 152 5.00 13.92 -20.54
N TYR A 153 3.81 13.41 -20.81
CA TYR A 153 3.55 12.53 -21.94
C TYR A 153 3.20 13.36 -23.17
N LEU A 154 3.90 13.09 -24.27
CA LEU A 154 3.69 13.72 -25.56
C LEU A 154 3.11 12.68 -26.51
N VAL A 155 1.79 12.72 -26.69
CA VAL A 155 1.02 11.77 -27.49
C VAL A 155 0.84 12.35 -28.89
N PRO A 156 1.09 11.60 -29.97
CA PRO A 156 0.83 12.09 -31.34
C PRO A 156 -0.64 12.50 -31.51
N GLU A 157 -0.88 13.66 -32.12
CA GLU A 157 -2.23 14.20 -32.29
C GLU A 157 -3.14 13.23 -33.05
N GLY A 158 -4.38 13.09 -32.58
CA GLY A 158 -5.38 12.19 -33.18
C GLY A 158 -5.23 10.72 -32.82
N TYR A 159 -4.22 10.33 -32.04
CA TYR A 159 -4.12 8.98 -31.52
C TYR A 159 -5.11 8.73 -30.37
N GLU A 160 -5.89 7.66 -30.47
CA GLU A 160 -6.68 7.12 -29.36
C GLU A 160 -6.38 5.64 -29.17
N GLY A 161 -6.30 5.20 -27.92
CA GLY A 161 -6.01 3.81 -27.59
C GLY A 161 -5.14 3.64 -26.36
N THR A 162 -4.49 2.49 -26.29
CA THR A 162 -3.62 2.10 -25.18
C THR A 162 -2.19 2.54 -25.41
N ILE A 163 -1.59 3.16 -24.40
CA ILE A 163 -0.19 3.55 -24.36
C ILE A 163 0.52 2.69 -23.31
N VAL A 164 1.67 2.11 -23.67
CA VAL A 164 2.53 1.32 -22.78
C VAL A 164 3.93 1.95 -22.68
N ILE A 165 4.43 2.11 -21.46
CA ILE A 165 5.77 2.65 -21.21
C ILE A 165 6.60 1.59 -20.51
N PHE A 166 7.77 1.25 -21.06
CA PHE A 166 8.71 0.31 -20.46
C PHE A 166 9.90 1.06 -19.84
N TYR A 167 10.13 0.81 -18.56
CA TYR A 167 11.23 1.35 -17.76
C TYR A 167 12.29 0.29 -17.48
N GLY A 168 13.53 0.73 -17.21
CA GLY A 168 14.65 -0.17 -16.93
C GLY A 168 15.14 -0.97 -18.14
N MET A 169 14.79 -0.57 -19.36
CA MET A 169 15.17 -1.26 -20.58
C MET A 169 16.66 -1.03 -20.91
N PRO A 170 17.47 -2.09 -21.11
CA PRO A 170 18.86 -1.93 -21.51
C PRO A 170 18.97 -1.28 -22.90
N ASP A 171 20.05 -0.55 -23.13
CA ASP A 171 20.39 0.08 -24.43
C ASP A 171 19.34 1.08 -24.97
N ARG A 172 18.47 1.60 -24.10
CA ARG A 172 17.51 2.67 -24.42
C ARG A 172 17.97 4.02 -23.84
N PRO A 173 17.53 5.16 -24.42
CA PRO A 173 17.85 6.46 -23.86
C PRO A 173 17.20 6.64 -22.49
N SER A 174 17.88 7.37 -21.60
CA SER A 174 17.29 7.83 -20.35
C SER A 174 16.35 9.01 -20.64
N LEU A 175 15.29 9.15 -19.84
CA LEU A 175 14.34 10.25 -19.96
C LEU A 175 15.01 11.62 -19.86
N GLU A 176 14.71 12.49 -20.82
CA GLU A 176 15.10 13.89 -20.77
C GLU A 176 14.27 14.64 -19.72
N LYS A 177 14.89 15.61 -19.05
CA LYS A 177 14.20 16.49 -18.10
C LYS A 177 13.90 17.84 -18.75
N ASP A 178 12.64 18.26 -18.63
CA ASP A 178 12.14 19.59 -19.01
C ASP A 178 11.55 20.25 -17.75
N GLY A 179 12.40 21.00 -17.04
CA GLY A 179 12.10 21.55 -15.73
C GLY A 179 11.95 20.45 -14.66
N GLU A 180 10.79 20.39 -14.02
CA GLU A 180 10.46 19.36 -13.01
C GLU A 180 9.93 18.06 -13.63
N PHE A 181 9.74 18.00 -14.95
CA PHE A 181 9.11 16.87 -15.62
C PHE A 181 10.11 16.03 -16.40
N SER A 182 9.95 14.72 -16.35
CA SER A 182 10.58 13.79 -17.29
C SER A 182 9.70 13.67 -18.53
N VAL A 183 10.27 13.86 -19.71
CA VAL A 183 9.52 13.91 -20.97
C VAL A 183 9.46 12.52 -21.59
N ILE A 184 8.25 12.08 -21.94
CA ILE A 184 7.95 10.79 -22.56
C ILE A 184 7.34 11.04 -23.93
N PRO A 185 8.14 11.01 -25.01
CA PRO A 185 7.64 11.09 -26.38
C PRO A 185 7.04 9.74 -26.81
N VAL A 186 5.73 9.66 -26.90
CA VAL A 186 5.04 8.41 -27.27
C VAL A 186 5.16 8.19 -28.78
N GLU A 187 5.58 6.99 -29.17
CA GLU A 187 5.61 6.53 -30.55
C GLU A 187 4.40 5.65 -30.84
N ILE A 188 3.90 5.64 -32.08
CA ILE A 188 2.78 4.76 -32.48
C ILE A 188 3.33 3.58 -33.27
N GLU A 189 3.06 2.37 -32.78
CA GLU A 189 3.40 1.13 -33.45
C GLU A 189 2.15 0.33 -33.81
N SER A 190 2.30 -0.61 -34.75
CA SER A 190 1.25 -1.58 -35.09
C SER A 190 1.53 -2.91 -34.41
N LEU A 191 0.52 -3.47 -33.74
CA LEU A 191 0.61 -4.77 -33.09
C LEU A 191 0.30 -5.88 -34.11
N PRO A 192 1.25 -6.79 -34.41
CA PRO A 192 1.05 -7.82 -35.43
C PRO A 192 -0.15 -8.73 -35.17
N THR A 193 -0.47 -9.00 -33.90
CA THR A 193 -1.60 -9.86 -33.50
C THR A 193 -2.96 -9.22 -33.73
N LEU A 194 -3.01 -7.90 -33.94
CA LEU A 194 -4.23 -7.12 -34.16
C LEU A 194 -4.30 -6.49 -35.56
N MET A 195 -3.44 -6.92 -36.50
CA MET A 195 -3.46 -6.42 -37.87
C MET A 195 -4.86 -6.48 -38.48
N ARG A 196 -5.26 -5.41 -39.18
CA ARG A 196 -6.58 -5.28 -39.84
C ARG A 196 -7.76 -5.15 -38.87
N THR A 197 -7.51 -4.75 -37.63
CA THR A 197 -8.53 -4.33 -36.67
C THR A 197 -8.50 -2.83 -36.47
N ASP A 198 -9.57 -2.25 -35.93
CA ASP A 198 -9.65 -0.82 -35.57
C ASP A 198 -8.75 -0.45 -34.37
N ILE A 199 -8.15 -1.45 -33.72
CA ILE A 199 -7.25 -1.30 -32.56
C ILE A 199 -5.85 -1.86 -32.85
N GLU A 200 -5.42 -1.88 -34.11
CA GLU A 200 -4.10 -2.39 -34.47
C GLU A 200 -2.95 -1.50 -33.98
N ARG A 201 -3.18 -0.20 -33.84
CA ARG A 201 -2.14 0.79 -33.49
C ARG A 201 -2.14 1.13 -32.01
N TYR A 202 -0.98 1.07 -31.38
CA TYR A 202 -0.81 1.36 -29.96
C TYR A 202 0.32 2.35 -29.70
N GLY A 203 0.24 3.08 -28.60
CA GLY A 203 1.32 3.97 -28.16
C GLY A 203 2.37 3.20 -27.37
N ILE A 204 3.64 3.48 -27.59
CA ILE A 204 4.75 2.87 -26.88
C ILE A 204 5.86 3.89 -26.58
N TYR A 205 6.53 3.70 -25.46
CA TYR A 205 7.85 4.28 -25.23
C TYR A 205 8.73 3.34 -24.41
N GLN A 206 10.05 3.38 -24.63
CA GLN A 206 11.02 2.52 -23.93
C GLN A 206 12.19 3.36 -23.43
N THR A 207 12.55 3.22 -22.16
CA THR A 207 13.63 3.97 -21.53
C THR A 207 14.48 3.13 -20.59
N SER A 208 15.76 3.49 -20.46
CA SER A 208 16.66 2.91 -19.46
C SER A 208 16.47 3.49 -18.06
N THR A 209 15.67 4.54 -17.91
CA THR A 209 15.35 5.11 -16.59
C THR A 209 14.60 4.07 -15.77
N GLU A 210 15.07 3.80 -14.55
CA GLU A 210 14.40 2.92 -13.59
C GLU A 210 13.10 3.55 -13.10
N ASP A 211 12.05 2.74 -12.94
CA ASP A 211 10.83 3.21 -12.30
C ASP A 211 11.07 3.42 -10.80
N ARG A 212 10.91 4.66 -10.33
CA ARG A 212 11.02 5.04 -8.91
C ARG A 212 9.67 5.40 -8.31
N GLY A 213 8.59 5.06 -9.00
CA GLY A 213 7.24 5.49 -8.70
C GLY A 213 6.92 6.85 -9.30
N TYR A 214 5.74 6.96 -9.89
CA TYR A 214 5.21 8.18 -10.49
C TYR A 214 3.92 8.60 -9.78
N SER A 215 3.65 9.91 -9.74
CA SER A 215 2.37 10.42 -9.25
C SER A 215 1.44 10.61 -10.43
N ILE A 216 0.49 9.69 -10.58
CA ILE A 216 -0.61 9.78 -11.57
C ILE A 216 -1.24 11.18 -11.55
N ASN A 217 -1.41 11.78 -10.36
CA ASN A 217 -2.06 13.08 -10.17
C ASN A 217 -1.18 14.28 -10.52
N GLN A 218 0.13 14.11 -10.71
CA GLN A 218 1.06 15.20 -11.04
C GLN A 218 1.58 15.12 -12.47
N ASN A 219 1.16 14.10 -13.23
CA ASN A 219 1.53 13.94 -14.62
C ASN A 219 0.78 14.92 -15.52
N GLN A 220 1.42 15.29 -16.63
CA GLN A 220 0.83 16.10 -17.68
C GLN A 220 0.76 15.31 -18.98
N TYR A 221 -0.36 15.45 -19.69
CA TYR A 221 -0.60 14.77 -20.97
C TYR A 221 -0.84 15.83 -22.03
N PHE A 222 -0.19 15.69 -23.18
CA PHE A 222 -0.38 16.59 -24.31
C PHE A 222 -0.55 15.78 -25.58
N TYR A 223 -1.44 16.23 -26.47
CA TYR A 223 -1.29 15.94 -27.89
C TYR A 223 -0.21 16.82 -28.50
N VAL A 224 0.53 16.28 -29.47
CA VAL A 224 1.58 16.99 -30.20
C VAL A 224 1.31 16.85 -31.70
N ASP A 225 1.20 17.98 -32.39
CA ASP A 225 1.04 18.04 -33.85
C ASP A 225 2.38 17.83 -34.58
N GLU A 226 2.34 17.76 -35.92
CA GLU A 226 3.54 17.56 -36.74
C GLU A 226 4.55 18.71 -36.60
N GLU A 227 4.10 19.90 -36.26
CA GLU A 227 4.92 21.09 -35.99
C GLU A 227 5.47 21.15 -34.55
N GLY A 228 5.11 20.19 -33.69
CA GLY A 228 5.58 20.10 -32.31
C GLY A 228 4.80 20.96 -31.31
N LYS A 229 3.68 21.57 -31.73
CA LYS A 229 2.78 22.33 -30.85
C LYS A 229 2.03 21.37 -29.94
N ARG A 230 1.94 21.76 -28.67
CA ARG A 230 1.36 20.95 -27.60
C ARG A 230 -0.07 21.43 -27.29
N THR A 231 -1.01 20.49 -27.26
CA THR A 231 -2.40 20.72 -26.81
C THR A 231 -2.64 19.89 -25.55
N LEU A 232 -3.02 20.53 -24.45
CA LEU A 232 -3.21 19.84 -23.17
C LEU A 232 -4.38 18.85 -23.24
N LEU A 233 -4.14 17.63 -22.77
CA LEU A 233 -5.16 16.61 -22.55
C LEU A 233 -5.67 16.71 -21.10
N GLU A 234 -6.99 16.85 -20.94
CA GLU A 234 -7.61 16.87 -19.63
C GLU A 234 -7.59 15.48 -18.97
N GLY A 235 -7.58 15.43 -17.64
CA GLY A 235 -7.57 14.16 -16.90
C GLY A 235 -8.77 13.26 -17.21
N GLU A 236 -9.91 13.82 -17.60
CA GLU A 236 -11.09 13.04 -18.01
C GLU A 236 -10.89 12.27 -19.33
N CYS A 237 -9.87 12.61 -20.11
CA CYS A 237 -9.47 11.94 -21.34
C CYS A 237 -8.43 10.83 -21.10
N ILE A 238 -8.02 10.60 -19.85
CA ILE A 238 -6.96 9.66 -19.48
C ILE A 238 -7.50 8.64 -18.49
N HIS A 239 -7.26 7.37 -18.78
CA HIS A 239 -7.56 6.27 -17.87
C HIS A 239 -6.30 5.47 -17.57
N HIS A 240 -5.89 5.44 -16.30
CA HIS A 240 -4.76 4.62 -15.87
C HIS A 240 -5.20 3.16 -15.69
N SER A 241 -4.71 2.28 -16.57
CA SER A 241 -5.03 0.85 -16.57
C SER A 241 -4.12 0.02 -15.65
N GLY A 242 -3.06 0.63 -15.11
CA GLY A 242 -2.12 0.02 -14.18
C GLY A 242 -0.81 -0.41 -14.85
N GLY A 243 0.05 -1.06 -14.07
CA GLY A 243 1.36 -1.52 -14.52
C GLY A 243 1.74 -2.87 -13.93
N GLY A 244 2.89 -3.37 -14.33
CA GLY A 244 3.46 -4.62 -13.83
C GLY A 244 4.96 -4.66 -14.05
N SER A 245 5.57 -5.79 -13.75
CA SER A 245 6.99 -6.01 -14.01
C SER A 245 7.26 -7.39 -14.58
N VAL A 246 8.31 -7.47 -15.37
CA VAL A 246 8.86 -8.71 -15.91
C VAL A 246 10.35 -8.74 -15.65
N THR A 247 10.89 -9.91 -15.31
CA THR A 247 12.34 -10.07 -15.16
C THR A 247 12.95 -10.28 -16.54
N GLY A 248 13.76 -9.34 -16.99
CA GLY A 248 14.49 -9.43 -18.25
C GLY A 248 15.56 -10.53 -18.23
N SER A 249 16.10 -10.83 -19.41
CA SER A 249 17.11 -11.87 -19.63
C SER A 249 18.42 -11.63 -18.85
N ASP A 250 18.72 -10.39 -18.48
CA ASP A 250 19.86 -9.96 -17.66
C ASP A 250 19.58 -10.01 -16.14
N ARG A 251 18.44 -10.59 -15.73
CA ARG A 251 17.90 -10.62 -14.36
C ARG A 251 17.55 -9.25 -13.77
N LYS A 252 17.50 -8.19 -14.59
CA LYS A 252 16.96 -6.91 -14.14
C LYS A 252 15.45 -6.87 -14.33
N GLU A 253 14.80 -6.12 -13.45
CA GLU A 253 13.36 -5.93 -13.52
C GLU A 253 13.04 -4.83 -14.55
N ILE A 254 12.24 -5.19 -15.56
CA ILE A 254 11.64 -4.27 -16.52
C ILE A 254 10.24 -3.98 -16.00
N VAL A 255 9.99 -2.73 -15.67
CA VAL A 255 8.68 -2.27 -15.18
C VAL A 255 7.92 -1.65 -16.34
N TYR A 256 6.63 -1.94 -16.46
CA TYR A 256 5.77 -1.33 -17.48
C TYR A 256 4.56 -0.65 -16.87
N ASP A 257 4.20 0.51 -17.41
CA ASP A 257 3.00 1.27 -17.08
C ASP A 257 2.07 1.35 -18.29
N THR A 258 0.76 1.25 -18.06
CA THR A 258 -0.25 1.25 -19.10
C THR A 258 -1.39 2.22 -18.78
N PHE A 259 -1.72 3.06 -19.75
CA PHE A 259 -2.87 3.95 -19.67
C PHE A 259 -3.56 4.08 -21.03
N GLN A 260 -4.77 4.61 -21.03
CA GLN A 260 -5.58 4.82 -22.22
C GLN A 260 -5.82 6.30 -22.43
N VAL A 261 -5.83 6.71 -23.69
CA VAL A 261 -6.12 8.06 -24.13
C VAL A 261 -7.31 8.03 -25.08
N THR A 262 -8.21 9.00 -24.93
CA THR A 262 -9.29 9.27 -25.89
C THR A 262 -9.41 10.78 -26.11
N ASN A 263 -9.90 11.18 -27.29
CA ASN A 263 -10.38 12.54 -27.55
C ASN A 263 -11.90 12.54 -27.75
N SER A 264 -12.46 11.43 -28.26
CA SER A 264 -13.86 11.28 -28.62
C SER A 264 -14.80 10.97 -27.44
N ALA A 265 -14.27 10.39 -26.35
CA ALA A 265 -15.08 9.89 -25.23
C ALA A 265 -14.64 10.40 -23.85
N CYS A 266 -14.00 11.58 -23.79
CA CYS A 266 -13.54 12.18 -22.54
C CYS A 266 -14.70 12.34 -21.54
N SER A 267 -14.56 11.70 -20.38
CA SER A 267 -15.57 11.73 -19.33
C SER A 267 -15.01 11.13 -18.04
N ARG A 268 -15.66 11.42 -16.92
CA ARG A 268 -15.37 10.71 -15.66
C ARG A 268 -15.54 9.20 -15.76
N ASP A 269 -16.47 8.71 -16.57
CA ASP A 269 -16.67 7.27 -16.76
C ASP A 269 -15.49 6.65 -17.50
N PHE A 270 -15.01 7.31 -18.58
CA PHE A 270 -13.79 6.91 -19.26
C PHE A 270 -12.60 6.94 -18.31
N SER A 271 -12.34 8.04 -17.62
CA SER A 271 -11.19 8.14 -16.70
C SER A 271 -11.21 7.07 -15.60
N SER A 272 -12.41 6.72 -15.11
CA SER A 272 -12.57 5.70 -14.07
C SER A 272 -12.46 4.27 -14.57
N LYS A 273 -13.03 3.93 -15.72
CA LYS A 273 -13.22 2.54 -16.18
C LYS A 273 -12.47 2.18 -17.46
N GLY A 274 -12.01 3.17 -18.20
CA GLY A 274 -11.44 3.03 -19.53
C GLY A 274 -12.46 2.58 -20.57
N ASN A 275 -11.95 2.29 -21.77
CA ASN A 275 -12.70 1.70 -22.86
C ASN A 275 -12.40 0.19 -22.96
N GLY A 276 -13.42 -0.65 -23.02
CA GLY A 276 -13.25 -2.10 -23.11
C GLY A 276 -12.44 -2.58 -24.32
N ARG A 277 -12.49 -1.87 -25.45
CA ARG A 277 -11.68 -2.17 -26.65
C ARG A 277 -10.21 -1.88 -26.40
N TYR A 278 -9.89 -0.75 -25.80
CA TYR A 278 -8.52 -0.39 -25.45
C TYR A 278 -7.99 -1.34 -24.36
N SER A 279 -8.82 -1.74 -23.39
CA SER A 279 -8.45 -2.78 -22.43
C SER A 279 -8.15 -4.13 -23.11
N ALA A 280 -8.81 -4.47 -24.22
CA ALA A 280 -8.47 -5.67 -25.00
C ALA A 280 -7.15 -5.50 -25.75
N GLN A 281 -6.91 -4.32 -26.34
CA GLN A 281 -5.64 -3.96 -26.96
C GLN A 281 -4.47 -4.08 -25.97
N GLY A 282 -4.60 -3.50 -24.77
CA GLY A 282 -3.60 -3.60 -23.70
C GLY A 282 -3.22 -5.03 -23.32
N ARG A 283 -4.18 -5.95 -23.30
CA ARG A 283 -3.90 -7.37 -23.03
C ARG A 283 -3.09 -8.02 -24.14
N GLU A 284 -3.36 -7.71 -25.40
CA GLU A 284 -2.60 -8.26 -26.53
C GLU A 284 -1.20 -7.65 -26.61
N ILE A 285 -1.04 -6.36 -26.31
CA ILE A 285 0.26 -5.69 -26.14
C ILE A 285 1.08 -6.43 -25.07
N GLY A 286 0.48 -6.66 -23.90
CA GLY A 286 1.14 -7.38 -22.80
C GLY A 286 1.60 -8.77 -23.21
N LYS A 287 0.74 -9.57 -23.87
CA LYS A 287 1.12 -10.90 -24.37
C LYS A 287 2.27 -10.85 -25.38
N TYR A 288 2.23 -9.90 -26.31
CA TYR A 288 3.25 -9.74 -27.33
C TYR A 288 4.61 -9.42 -26.69
N TRP A 289 4.68 -8.39 -25.84
CA TRP A 289 5.93 -7.96 -25.23
C TRP A 289 6.45 -8.94 -24.18
N LEU A 290 5.58 -9.58 -23.38
CA LEU A 290 5.98 -10.64 -22.46
C LEU A 290 6.48 -11.91 -23.18
N SER A 291 6.20 -12.09 -24.47
CA SER A 291 6.77 -13.20 -25.23
C SER A 291 8.20 -12.94 -25.74
N LEU A 292 8.64 -11.67 -25.69
CA LEU A 292 9.95 -11.24 -26.18
C LEU A 292 11.03 -11.23 -25.09
N TYR A 293 10.66 -11.36 -23.82
CA TYR A 293 11.53 -11.34 -22.64
C TYR A 293 11.27 -12.53 -21.74
#